data_AF-A0A432TMR2-F1
#
_entry.id   AF-A0A432TMR2-F1
#
_cell.length_a   1.000
_cell.length_b   1.000
_cell.length_c   1.000
_cell.angle_alpha   90.00
_cell.angle_beta   90.00
_cell.angle_gamma   90.00
#
_symmetry.space_group_name_H-M   'P 1'
#
loop_
_entity.id
_entity.type
_entity.pdbx_description
1 polymer ?
#
loop_
_entity_poly.entity_id
_entity_poly.type
_entity_poly.pdbx_seq_one_letter_code
_entity_poly.pdbx_strand_id
1 'polypeptide(L)' 'MKIATVGKGGSGKTTIAGTLARLLAGDGHKVLAIDGDPNPNLALTLGMARDDADNINYIPPSIMEMKKDAD' A
#
# COMPACT_ATOMS: atom_id res chain seq x y z
N MET A 1 6.91 11.57 6.39
CA MET A 1 5.47 11.77 6.18
C MET A 1 4.76 10.42 6.20
N LYS A 2 3.54 10.33 6.74
CA LYS A 2 2.73 9.10 6.75
C LYS A 2 1.35 9.44 6.16
N ILE A 3 0.87 8.64 5.21
CA ILE A 3 -0.38 8.87 4.50
C ILE A 3 -1.18 7.56 4.50
N ALA A 4 -2.46 7.65 4.81
CA ALA A 4 -3.40 6.53 4.75
C ALA A 4 -4.55 6.88 3.81
N THR A 5 -4.82 6.05 2.81
CA THR A 5 -5.94 6.19 1.88
C THR A 5 -7.07 5.25 2.29
N VAL A 6 -8.18 5.81 2.79
CA VAL A 6 -9.35 5.05 3.27
C VAL A 6 -10.60 5.39 2.47
N GLY A 7 -11.60 4.51 2.50
CA GLY A 7 -12.81 4.65 1.69
C GLY A 7 -13.53 3.33 1.41
N LYS A 8 -14.73 3.42 0.85
CA LYS A 8 -15.57 2.25 0.52
C LYS A 8 -14.95 1.39 -0.61
N GLY A 9 -15.50 0.19 -0.84
CA GLY A 9 -15.14 -0.62 -2.00
C GLY A 9 -15.37 0.14 -3.30
N GLY A 10 -14.45 0.05 -4.27
CA GLY A 10 -14.56 0.72 -5.56
C GLY A 10 -14.26 2.23 -5.58
N SER A 11 -13.98 2.88 -4.45
CA SER A 11 -13.73 4.34 -4.39
C SER A 11 -12.38 4.80 -4.94
N GLY A 12 -11.61 3.93 -5.61
CA GLY A 12 -10.31 4.27 -6.21
C GLY A 12 -9.11 4.35 -5.25
N LYS A 13 -9.22 3.82 -4.02
CA LYS A 13 -8.15 3.91 -3.00
C LYS A 13 -6.79 3.46 -3.50
N THR A 14 -6.71 2.25 -4.04
CA THR A 14 -5.47 1.63 -4.52
C THR A 14 -4.87 2.43 -5.67
N THR A 15 -5.71 2.93 -6.58
CA THR A 15 -5.29 3.81 -7.69
C THR A 15 -4.66 5.10 -7.16
N ILE A 16 -5.30 5.76 -6.19
CA ILE A 16 -4.77 6.99 -5.58
C ILE A 16 -3.47 6.68 -4.82
N ALA A 17 -3.45 5.64 -4.00
CA ALA A 17 -2.27 5.23 -3.23
C ALA A 17 -1.07 4.92 -4.12
N GLY A 18 -1.26 4.11 -5.18
CA GLY A 18 -0.22 3.76 -6.13
C GLY A 18 0.27 4.96 -6.94
N THR A 19 -0.64 5.83 -7.38
CA THR A 19 -0.27 7.07 -8.10
C THR A 19 0.57 7.98 -7.21
N LEU A 20 0.14 8.21 -5.98
CA LEU A 20 0.87 9.04 -5.03
C LEU A 20 2.26 8.46 -4.70
N ALA A 21 2.34 7.16 -4.48
CA ALA A 21 3.61 6.48 -4.25
C ALA A 21 4.58 6.64 -5.43
N ARG A 22 4.10 6.51 -6.68
CA ARG A 22 4.92 6.70 -7.88
C ARG A 22 5.40 8.14 -8.04
N LEU A 23 4.53 9.13 -7.80
CA LEU A 23 4.90 10.55 -7.89
C LEU A 23 5.95 10.90 -6.84
N LEU A 24 5.74 10.53 -5.58
CA LEU A 24 6.70 10.79 -4.51
C LEU A 24 8.05 10.12 -4.77
N ALA A 25 8.04 8.87 -5.26
CA ALA A 25 9.28 8.18 -5.63
C ALA A 25 9.98 8.85 -6.82
N GLY A 26 9.22 9.32 -7.82
CA GLY A 26 9.72 10.07 -8.97
C GLY A 26 10.40 11.40 -8.58
N ASP A 27 9.91 12.04 -7.53
CA ASP A 27 10.50 13.25 -6.94
C ASP A 27 11.74 12.96 -6.06
N GLY A 28 12.20 11.70 -6.01
CA GLY A 28 13.40 11.29 -5.28
C GLY A 28 13.18 10.94 -3.81
N HIS A 29 11.92 10.86 -3.35
CA HIS A 29 11.64 10.41 -1.99
C HIS A 29 11.80 8.89 -1.84
N LYS A 30 12.32 8.46 -0.68
CA LYS A 30 12.23 7.05 -0.27
C LYS A 30 10.79 6.76 0.16
N VAL A 31 10.11 5.88 -0.57
CA VAL A 31 8.71 5.51 -0.34
C VAL A 31 8.62 4.05 0.10
N LEU A 32 7.89 3.82 1.20
CA LEU A 32 7.40 2.49 1.59
C LEU A 32 5.90 2.47 1.34
N ALA A 33 5.48 1.65 0.38
CA ALA A 33 4.07 1.45 0.05
C ALA A 33 3.57 0.16 0.73
N ILE A 34 2.47 0.24 1.47
CA ILE A 34 1.88 -0.89 2.20
C ILE A 34 0.44 -1.06 1.70
N ASP A 35 0.09 -2.27 1.25
CA ASP A 35 -1.29 -2.63 0.92
C ASP A 35 -1.91 -3.35 2.13
N GLY A 36 -2.93 -2.73 2.71
CA GLY A 36 -3.69 -3.28 3.83
C GLY A 36 -5.04 -3.86 3.42
N ASP A 37 -5.33 -3.94 2.12
CA ASP A 37 -6.58 -4.52 1.61
C ASP A 37 -6.51 -6.06 1.65
N PRO A 38 -7.58 -6.77 2.07
CA PRO A 38 -7.63 -8.23 2.01
C PRO A 38 -7.46 -8.80 0.59
N ASN A 39 -7.71 -8.00 -0.46
CA ASN A 39 -7.40 -8.35 -1.85
C ASN A 39 -6.37 -7.36 -2.44
N PRO A 40 -5.06 -7.61 -2.21
CA PRO A 40 -4.02 -6.63 -2.52
C PRO A 40 -3.83 -6.47 -4.03
N ASN A 41 -3.81 -5.21 -4.48
CA ASN A 41 -3.65 -4.84 -5.90
C ASN A 41 -2.65 -3.68 -6.10
N LEU A 42 -2.02 -3.21 -5.01
CA LEU A 42 -1.10 -2.08 -5.07
C LEU A 42 0.15 -2.38 -5.91
N ALA A 43 0.74 -3.57 -5.76
CA ALA A 43 1.94 -3.95 -6.53
C ALA A 43 1.71 -3.89 -8.05
N LEU A 44 0.57 -4.40 -8.52
CA LEU A 44 0.15 -4.32 -9.91
C LEU A 44 -0.07 -2.86 -10.35
N THR A 45 -0.68 -2.05 -9.49
CA THR A 45 -0.88 -0.60 -9.73
C THR A 45 0.46 0.16 -9.85
N LEU A 46 1.50 -0.31 -9.15
CA LEU A 46 2.85 0.24 -9.24
C LEU A 46 3.60 -0.21 -10.51
N GLY A 47 3.02 -1.10 -11.31
CA GLY A 47 3.59 -1.57 -12.58
C GLY A 47 4.39 -2.87 -12.46
N MET A 48 4.29 -3.58 -11.35
CA MET A 48 4.92 -4.89 -11.18
C MET A 48 4.23 -5.95 -12.05
N ALA A 49 5.01 -6.90 -12.59
CA ALA A 49 4.45 -8.06 -13.26
C ALA A 49 3.69 -8.94 -12.25
N ARG A 50 2.71 -9.70 -12.74
CA ARG A 50 1.87 -10.53 -11.86
C ARG A 50 2.70 -11.56 -11.08
N ASP A 51 3.62 -12.23 -11.75
CA ASP A 51 4.47 -13.25 -11.16
C ASP A 51 5.35 -12.67 -10.04
N ASP A 52 5.88 -11.46 -10.22
CA ASP A 52 6.67 -10.78 -9.19
C ASP A 52 5.78 -10.36 -8.00
N ALA A 53 4.56 -9.89 -8.27
CA ALA A 53 3.63 -9.47 -7.24
C ALA A 53 3.17 -10.63 -6.35
N ASP A 54 2.99 -11.82 -6.93
CA ASP A 54 2.61 -13.03 -6.19
C ASP A 54 3.74 -13.55 -5.27
N ASN A 55 4.98 -13.09 -5.47
CA ASN A 55 6.15 -13.44 -4.65
C ASN A 55 6.44 -12.43 -3.51
N ILE A 56 5.60 -11.41 -3.33
CA ILE A 56 5.78 -10.43 -2.25
C ILE A 56 5.50 -11.10 -0.90
N ASN A 57 6.49 -11.04 0.00
CA ASN A 57 6.30 -11.49 1.37
C ASN A 57 5.38 -10.54 2.13
N TYR A 58 4.34 -11.09 2.77
CA TYR A 58 3.51 -10.35 3.69
C TYR A 58 4.31 -9.91 4.93
N ILE A 59 3.95 -8.74 5.47
CA ILE A 59 4.48 -8.28 6.76
C ILE A 59 4.00 -9.28 7.82
N PRO A 60 4.90 -9.96 8.56
CA PRO A 60 4.50 -10.96 9.52
C PRO A 60 3.75 -10.32 10.70
N PRO A 61 2.69 -10.95 11.24
CA PRO A 61 1.97 -10.41 12.39
C PRO A 61 2.85 -10.18 13.62
N SER A 62 3.96 -10.91 13.75
CA SER A 62 4.91 -10.79 14.86
C SER A 62 5.61 -9.43 14.95
N ILE A 63 5.60 -8.63 13.87
CA ILE A 63 6.16 -7.27 13.87
C ILE A 63 5.08 -6.19 13.81
N MET A 64 3.81 -6.56 13.90
CA MET A 64 2.68 -5.64 13.92
C MET A 64 2.21 -5.36 15.34
N GLU A 65 1.88 -4.10 15.63
CA GLU A 65 1.24 -3.69 16.89
C GLU A 65 -0.15 -3.11 16.58
N MET A 66 -1.19 -3.72 17.12
CA MET A 66 -2.56 -3.22 17.03
C MET A 66 -2.80 -2.19 18.15
N LYS A 67 -2.79 -0.91 17.80
CA LYS A 67 -3.24 0.15 18.70
C LYS A 67 -4.71 0.44 18.43
N LYS A 68 -5.56 0.29 19.45
CA LYS A 68 -6.86 0.95 19.44
C LYS A 68 -6.60 2.44 19.68
N ASP A 69 -7.27 3.30 18.94
CA ASP A 69 -7.28 4.72 19.26
C ASP A 69 -7.78 4.86 20.71
N ALA A 70 -7.14 5.76 21.48
CA ALA A 70 -7.65 6.12 22.80
C ALA A 70 -9.03 6.76 22.62
N ASP A 71 -9.99 6.35 23.43
CA ASP A 71 -11.36 6.89 23.44
C ASP A 71 -11.37 8.43 23.52
#